data_AF-A0A2E4SQ91-F1
#
_entry.id   AF-A0A2E4SQ91-F1
#
_cell.length_a   1.000
_cell.length_b   1.000
_cell.length_c   1.000
_cell.angle_alpha   90.00
_cell.angle_beta   90.00
_cell.angle_gamma   90.00
#
_symmetry.space_group_name_H-M   'P 1'
#
loop_
_entity.id
_entity.type
_entity.pdbx_description
1 polymer ?
#
loop_
_entity_poly.entity_id
_entity_poly.type
_entity_poly.pdbx_seq_one_letter_code
_entity_poly.pdbx_strand_id
1 'polypeptide(L)' 'MKNLKNTYSELPKEFHRSINPTPVSKPKFLCLNRELANELFIDTADENKLLQYFSG' A
#
# COMPACT_ATOMS: atom_id res chain seq x y z
N MET A 1 2.28 -6.11 9.67
CA MET A 1 0.98 -5.43 9.52
C MET A 1 -0.02 -5.95 10.56
N LYS A 2 0.02 -5.46 11.80
CA LYS A 2 -1.05 -5.71 12.78
C LYS A 2 -1.76 -4.36 13.02
N ASN A 3 -3.04 -4.30 12.64
CA ASN A 3 -4.03 -3.23 12.89
C ASN A 3 -4.06 -2.03 11.92
N LEU A 4 -4.28 -2.28 10.63
CA LEU A 4 -4.91 -1.27 9.76
C LEU A 4 -6.35 -1.04 10.24
N LYS A 5 -6.71 0.21 10.58
CA LYS A 5 -8.08 0.61 10.90
C LYS A 5 -8.64 1.44 9.75
N ASN A 6 -9.54 0.85 8.98
CA ASN A 6 -10.13 1.47 7.79
C ASN A 6 -11.40 2.25 8.13
N THR A 7 -11.30 3.21 9.05
CA THR A 7 -12.47 3.95 9.57
C THR A 7 -13.25 4.69 8.47
N TYR A 8 -12.60 5.09 7.38
CA TYR A 8 -13.28 5.70 6.23
C TYR A 8 -14.17 4.70 5.46
N SER A 9 -13.79 3.43 5.41
CA SER A 9 -14.59 2.36 4.78
C SER A 9 -15.79 1.93 5.62
N GLU A 10 -15.91 2.41 6.86
CA GLU A 10 -17.05 2.18 7.75
C GLU A 10 -18.17 3.23 7.56
N LEU A 11 -17.89 4.29 6.79
CA LEU A 11 -18.89 5.29 6.41
C LEU A 11 -19.96 4.69 5.48
N PRO A 12 -21.13 5.34 5.33
CA PRO A 12 -22.14 4.91 4.37
C PRO A 12 -21.58 4.76 2.93
N LYS A 13 -22.17 3.86 2.14
CA LYS A 13 -21.67 3.49 0.80
C LYS A 13 -21.70 4.63 -0.21
N GLU A 14 -22.43 5.70 0.10
CA GLU A 14 -22.47 6.95 -0.67
C GLU A 14 -21.12 7.69 -0.61
N PHE A 15 -20.32 7.45 0.43
CA PHE A 15 -19.03 8.12 0.65
C PHE A 15 -17.84 7.36 0.07
N HIS A 16 -18.00 6.09 -0.32
CA HIS A 16 -16.88 5.29 -0.81
C HIS A 16 -17.30 4.17 -1.75
N ARG A 17 -16.37 3.70 -2.58
CA ARG A 17 -16.53 2.47 -3.38
C ARG A 17 -15.37 1.53 -3.08
N SER A 18 -15.68 0.25 -2.92
CA SER A 18 -14.66 -0.80 -2.89
C SER A 18 -14.23 -1.11 -4.33
N ILE A 19 -12.96 -0.86 -4.64
CA ILE A 19 -12.35 -1.12 -5.95
C ILE A 19 -10.95 -1.68 -5.70
N ASN A 20 -10.60 -2.78 -6.38
CA ASN A 20 -9.23 -3.26 -6.37
C ASN A 20 -8.38 -2.40 -7.31
N PRO A 21 -7.12 -2.10 -6.94
CA PRO A 21 -6.22 -1.41 -7.84
C PRO A 21 -5.96 -2.22 -9.13
N THR A 22 -5.54 -1.52 -10.18
CA THR A 22 -5.17 -2.12 -11.46
C THR A 22 -3.64 -2.17 -11.56
N PRO A 23 -3.04 -3.36 -11.73
CA PRO A 23 -1.59 -3.51 -11.78
C PRO A 23 -0.97 -2.88 -13.01
N VAL A 24 0.21 -2.28 -12.84
CA VAL A 24 1.03 -1.82 -13.97
C VAL A 24 1.84 -2.96 -14.59
N SER A 25 2.13 -2.84 -15.88
CA SER A 25 3.00 -3.79 -16.57
C SER A 25 4.47 -3.56 -16.19
N LYS A 26 5.16 -4.58 -15.67
CA LYS A 26 6.61 -4.57 -15.37
C LYS A 26 7.01 -3.45 -14.38
N PRO A 27 6.53 -3.49 -13.13
CA PRO A 27 6.92 -2.51 -12.12
C PRO A 27 8.43 -2.54 -11.86
N LYS A 28 9.00 -1.38 -11.55
CA LYS A 28 10.42 -1.21 -11.21
C LYS A 28 10.55 -0.31 -10.01
N PHE A 29 11.50 -0.63 -9.14
CA PHE A 29 11.82 0.20 -8.00
C PHE A 29 12.67 1.39 -8.44
N LEU A 30 12.30 2.59 -8.00
CA LEU A 30 13.01 3.83 -8.33
C LEU A 30 13.66 4.44 -7.09
N CYS A 31 12.85 4.70 -6.07
CA CYS A 31 13.30 5.22 -4.78
C CYS A 31 12.30 4.84 -3.68
N LEU A 32 12.77 4.84 -2.43
CA LEU A 32 11.95 4.64 -1.25
C LEU A 32 12.43 5.57 -0.15
N ASN A 33 11.48 6.27 0.48
CA ASN A 33 11.76 6.99 1.71
C ASN A 33 11.91 5.98 2.86
N ARG A 34 13.17 5.65 3.19
CA ARG A 34 13.49 4.65 4.22
C ARG A 34 13.16 5.13 5.64
N GLU A 35 13.28 6.43 5.90
CA GLU A 35 12.93 7.01 7.19
C GLU A 35 11.44 6.80 7.47
N LEU A 36 10.59 7.22 6.53
CA LEU A 36 9.14 7.03 6.65
C LEU A 36 8.75 5.55 6.67
N ALA A 37 9.40 4.69 5.88
CA ALA A 37 9.14 3.27 5.90
C ALA A 37 9.39 2.65 7.29
N ASN A 38 10.45 3.10 7.97
CA ASN A 38 10.76 2.68 9.33
C ASN A 38 9.72 3.21 10.34
N GLU A 39 9.31 4.48 10.23
CA GLU A 39 8.26 5.07 11.07
C GLU A 39 6.91 4.32 10.95
N LEU A 40 6.59 3.86 9.74
CA LEU A 40 5.39 3.10 9.45
C LEU A 40 5.54 1.58 9.69
N PHE A 41 6.71 1.14 10.16
CA PHE A 41 7.03 -0.28 10.38
C PHE A 41 6.81 -1.15 9.14
N ILE A 42 7.15 -0.62 7.96
CA ILE A 42 7.09 -1.33 6.67
C ILE A 42 8.35 -2.18 6.55
N ASP A 43 8.17 -3.47 6.30
CA ASP A 43 9.29 -4.37 5.98
C ASP A 43 9.84 -4.05 4.60
N THR A 44 11.09 -3.59 4.55
CA THR A 44 11.79 -3.22 3.31
C THR A 44 12.84 -4.25 2.89
N ALA A 45 12.91 -5.43 3.53
CA ALA A 45 13.91 -6.44 3.22
C ALA A 45 13.66 -7.13 1.86
N ASP A 46 12.40 -7.21 1.44
CA ASP A 46 11.97 -7.88 0.21
C ASP A 46 11.39 -6.86 -0.79
N GLU A 47 12.22 -6.44 -1.74
CA GLU A 47 11.84 -5.47 -2.78
C GLU A 47 10.70 -5.97 -3.66
N ASN A 48 10.61 -7.29 -3.92
CA ASN A 48 9.54 -7.84 -4.74
C ASN A 48 8.17 -7.68 -4.07
N LYS A 49 8.10 -7.82 -2.74
CA LYS A 49 6.87 -7.54 -1.98
C LYS A 49 6.49 -6.06 -2.03
N LEU A 50 7.48 -5.16 -1.93
CA LEU A 50 7.21 -3.73 -2.06
C LEU A 50 6.63 -3.40 -3.43
N LEU A 51 7.21 -3.98 -4.50
CA LEU A 51 6.67 -3.81 -5.84
C LEU A 51 5.23 -4.31 -5.93
N GLN A 52 4.92 -5.49 -5.39
CA GLN A 52 3.56 -6.03 -5.38
C GLN A 52 2.54 -5.13 -4.64
N TYR A 53 2.94 -4.44 -3.57
CA TYR A 53 2.03 -3.55 -2.84
C TYR A 53 1.83 -2.19 -3.50
N PHE A 54 2.88 -1.65 -4.15
CA PHE A 54 2.88 -0.28 -4.66
C PHE A 54 2.72 -0.17 -6.18
N SER A 55 2.54 -1.30 -6.89
CA SER A 55 2.34 -1.33 -8.35
C SER A 55 0.89 -1.39 -8.81
N GLY A 56 -0.06 -1.37 -7.87
CA GLY A 56 -1.47 -1.63 -8.13
C GLY A 56 -1.77 -3.11 -8.37
#